data_AF-A0A143BA49-F1
#
_entry.id   AF-A0A143BA49-F1
#
_cell.length_a   1.000
_cell.length_b   1.000
_cell.length_c   1.000
_cell.angle_alpha   90.00
_cell.angle_beta   90.00
_cell.angle_gamma   90.00
#
_symmetry.space_group_name_H-M   'P 1'
#
loop_
_entity.id
_entity.type
_entity.pdbx_description
1 polymer ?
#
loop_
_entity_poly.entity_id
_entity_poly.type
_entity_poly.pdbx_seq_one_letter_code
_entity_poly.pdbx_strand_id
1 'polypeptide(L)'
;MSGRERVQVNFFRPSTPGIRQEVAVAASVLAVWALLSFGVPLLIFVAGLGDPSGLGESFLTRARFLGFPLHYWLIAQGCTIGYILLCKLYCLLWDKRITPQRRQAAGKGAGR
;
A
#
# COMPACT_ATOMS: atom_id res chain seq x y z
N MET A 1 14.25 -0.74 44.49
CA MET A 1 14.07 0.05 43.26
C MET A 1 13.83 -0.92 42.12
N SER A 2 12.57 -1.14 41.72
CA SER A 2 12.23 -2.07 40.64
C SER A 2 12.83 -1.55 39.33
N GLY A 3 13.74 -2.30 38.74
CA GLY A 3 14.43 -1.95 37.52
C GLY A 3 13.43 -1.83 36.38
N ARG A 4 13.21 -0.62 35.88
CA ARG A 4 12.44 -0.39 34.66
C ARG A 4 13.11 -1.15 33.52
N GLU A 5 12.52 -2.28 33.16
CA GLU A 5 12.90 -3.07 31.99
C GLU A 5 12.89 -2.14 30.77
N ARG A 6 14.07 -1.93 30.15
CA ARG A 6 14.16 -1.03 29.00
C ARG A 6 13.47 -1.70 27.82
N VAL A 7 12.30 -1.18 27.46
CA VAL A 7 11.59 -1.58 26.24
C VAL A 7 12.49 -1.24 25.05
N GLN A 8 13.13 -2.27 24.49
CA GLN A 8 13.99 -2.13 23.33
C GLN A 8 13.09 -1.98 22.09
N VAL A 9 12.82 -0.74 21.69
CA VAL A 9 12.03 -0.43 20.49
C VAL A 9 12.94 -0.51 19.28
N ASN A 10 12.89 -1.64 18.57
CA ASN A 10 13.65 -1.83 17.33
C ASN A 10 12.71 -1.60 16.14
N PHE A 11 12.86 -0.47 15.44
CA PHE A 11 11.93 -0.04 14.38
C PHE A 11 11.90 -1.01 13.19
N PHE A 12 13.05 -1.59 12.86
CA PHE A 12 13.20 -2.54 11.75
C PHE A 12 12.96 -4.00 12.16
N ARG A 13 12.75 -4.28 13.45
CA ARG A 13 12.55 -5.63 13.98
C ARG A 13 11.53 -5.60 15.14
N PRO A 14 10.22 -5.54 14.83
CA PRO A 14 9.20 -5.43 15.87
C PRO A 14 9.16 -6.71 16.72
N SER A 15 9.42 -6.56 18.02
CA SER A 15 9.55 -7.66 18.97
C SER A 15 8.22 -8.15 19.56
N THR A 16 7.19 -7.30 19.56
CA THR A 16 5.89 -7.59 20.20
C THR A 16 4.81 -7.93 19.15
N PRO A 17 3.92 -8.92 19.41
CA PRO A 17 2.89 -9.33 18.45
C PRO A 17 1.97 -8.21 17.95
N GLY A 18 1.69 -7.19 18.77
CA GLY A 18 0.87 -6.04 18.38
C GLY A 18 1.54 -5.16 17.33
N ILE A 19 2.78 -4.72 17.58
CA ILE A 19 3.54 -3.87 16.66
C ILE A 19 3.78 -4.60 15.32
N ARG A 20 3.99 -5.92 15.35
CA ARG A 20 4.18 -6.71 14.13
C ARG A 20 2.97 -6.65 13.19
N GLN A 21 1.76 -6.57 13.75
CA GLN A 21 0.53 -6.42 12.94
C GLN A 21 0.36 -5.01 12.40
N GLU A 22 0.69 -3.99 13.18
CA GLU A 22 0.69 -2.59 12.72
C GLU A 22 1.65 -2.42 11.52
N VAL A 23 2.87 -2.95 11.63
CA VAL A 23 3.85 -2.95 10.53
C VAL A 23 3.36 -3.74 9.32
N ALA A 24 2.71 -4.89 9.52
CA ALA A 24 2.17 -5.68 8.40
C ALA A 24 1.05 -4.93 7.65
N VAL A 25 0.17 -4.23 8.37
CA VAL A 25 -0.89 -3.41 7.75
C VAL A 25 -0.26 -2.24 6.98
N ALA A 26 0.68 -1.52 7.59
CA ALA A 26 1.39 -0.42 6.93
C ALA A 26 2.16 -0.88 5.69
N ALA A 27 2.91 -1.98 5.78
CA ALA A 27 3.64 -2.57 4.66
C ALA A 27 2.70 -2.98 3.52
N SER A 28 1.53 -3.55 3.84
CA SER A 28 0.54 -3.95 2.84
C SER A 28 0.00 -2.72 2.07
N VAL A 29 -0.31 -1.63 2.78
CA VAL A 29 -0.78 -0.39 2.16
C VAL A 29 0.30 0.24 1.29
N LEU A 30 1.56 0.27 1.76
CA LEU A 30 2.69 0.75 0.97
C LEU A 30 2.93 -0.08 -0.29
N ALA A 31 2.80 -1.41 -0.20
CA ALA A 31 2.94 -2.30 -1.35
C ALA A 31 1.86 -2.04 -2.41
N VAL A 32 0.60 -1.89 -2.01
CA VAL A 32 -0.50 -1.57 -2.94
C VAL A 32 -0.33 -0.16 -3.51
N TRP A 33 0.07 0.82 -2.69
CA TRP A 33 0.40 2.16 -3.18
C TRP A 33 1.50 2.15 -4.24
N ALA A 34 2.58 1.40 -4.00
CA ALA A 34 3.67 1.26 -4.96
C ALA A 34 3.19 0.60 -6.25
N LEU A 35 2.39 -0.46 -6.15
CA LEU A 35 1.78 -1.11 -7.31
C LEU A 35 0.89 -0.14 -8.11
N LEU A 36 0.08 0.69 -7.45
CA LEU A 36 -0.75 1.68 -8.14
C LEU A 36 0.09 2.77 -8.81
N SER A 37 1.14 3.24 -8.14
CA SER A 37 1.98 4.36 -8.60
C SER A 37 2.92 3.95 -9.74
N PHE A 38 3.48 2.73 -9.65
CA PHE A 38 4.42 2.21 -10.64
C PHE A 38 3.76 1.26 -11.64
N GLY A 39 2.52 0.82 -11.42
CA GLY A 39 1.86 -0.18 -12.26
C GLY A 39 1.74 0.25 -13.71
N VAL A 40 1.24 1.46 -13.98
CA VAL A 40 1.11 1.94 -15.36
C VAL A 40 2.47 2.19 -16.02
N PRO A 41 3.44 2.88 -15.38
CA PRO A 41 4.81 2.98 -15.91
C PRO A 41 5.44 1.62 -16.24
N LEU A 42 5.25 0.62 -15.37
CA LEU A 42 5.80 -0.72 -15.55
C LEU A 42 5.10 -1.47 -16.69
N LEU A 43 3.78 -1.32 -16.83
CA LEU A 43 3.04 -1.87 -17.96
C LEU A 43 3.48 -1.27 -19.30
N ILE A 44 3.70 0.05 -19.36
CA ILE A 44 4.21 0.72 -20.57
C ILE A 44 5.62 0.24 -20.87
N PHE A 45 6.49 0.16 -19.86
CA PHE A 45 7.84 -0.34 -20.02
C PHE A 45 7.85 -1.77 -20.58
N VAL A 46 7.06 -2.68 -19.99
CA VAL A 46 6.98 -4.08 -20.44
C VAL A 46 6.39 -4.19 -21.85
N ALA A 47 5.34 -3.43 -22.16
CA ALA A 47 4.75 -3.43 -23.49
C ALA A 47 5.71 -2.86 -24.56
N GLY A 48 6.56 -1.90 -24.17
CA GLY A 48 7.57 -1.28 -25.01
C GLY A 48 8.84 -2.11 -25.23
N LEU A 49 9.06 -3.21 -24.50
CA LEU A 49 10.25 -4.06 -24.63
C LEU A 49 10.41 -4.70 -26.02
N GLY A 50 9.32 -4.83 -26.78
CA GLY A 50 9.32 -5.39 -28.13
C GLY A 50 9.50 -4.35 -29.26
N ASP A 51 9.60 -3.07 -28.92
CA ASP A 51 9.66 -1.98 -29.89
C ASP A 51 11.12 -1.70 -30.32
N PRO A 52 11.47 -1.89 -31.61
CA PRO A 52 12.83 -1.63 -32.11
C PRO A 52 13.22 -0.14 -32.08
N SER A 53 12.27 0.78 -31.94
CA SER A 53 12.56 2.22 -31.85
C SER A 53 12.94 2.69 -30.44
N GLY A 54 12.72 1.86 -29.41
CA GLY A 54 13.07 2.16 -28.02
C GLY A 54 12.23 3.28 -27.38
N LEU A 55 11.19 3.76 -28.07
CA LEU A 55 10.30 4.83 -27.59
C LEU A 55 9.11 4.32 -26.79
N GLY A 56 8.96 3.00 -26.67
CA GLY A 56 7.86 2.37 -25.93
C GLY A 56 6.52 2.47 -26.66
N GLU A 57 6.52 2.43 -27.99
CA GLU A 57 5.28 2.32 -28.77
C GLU A 57 4.60 0.99 -28.44
N SER A 58 3.34 1.09 -28.05
CA SER A 58 2.53 -0.03 -27.57
C SER A 58 1.06 0.30 -27.81
N PHE A 59 0.20 -0.72 -27.78
CA PHE A 59 -1.24 -0.50 -27.89
C PHE A 59 -1.77 0.52 -26.86
N LEU A 60 -1.23 0.51 -25.63
CA LEU A 60 -1.56 1.44 -24.55
C LEU A 60 -1.16 2.90 -24.82
N THR A 61 -0.03 3.13 -25.50
CA THR A 61 0.47 4.47 -25.82
C THR A 61 -0.19 5.03 -27.08
N ARG A 62 -0.55 4.16 -28.04
CA ARG A 62 -1.26 4.53 -29.26
C ARG A 62 -2.77 4.72 -29.09
N ALA A 63 -3.41 3.96 -28.18
CA ALA A 63 -4.83 4.08 -27.94
C ALA A 63 -5.19 5.48 -27.44
N ARG A 64 -6.23 6.08 -28.02
CA ARG A 64 -6.77 7.37 -27.61
C ARG A 64 -8.21 7.21 -27.15
N PHE A 65 -8.54 7.82 -26.02
CA PHE A 65 -9.88 7.90 -25.46
C PHE A 65 -10.34 9.35 -25.51
N LEU A 66 -11.45 9.62 -26.23
CA LEU A 66 -12.00 10.98 -26.43
C LEU A 66 -10.99 11.99 -27.02
N GLY A 67 -10.05 11.52 -27.84
CA GLY A 67 -8.99 12.35 -28.44
C GLY A 67 -7.73 12.53 -27.58
N PHE A 68 -7.74 12.04 -26.34
CA PHE A 68 -6.62 12.11 -25.40
C PHE A 68 -5.88 10.76 -25.29
N PRO A 69 -4.55 10.71 -25.06
CA PRO A 69 -3.83 9.45 -24.93
C PRO A 69 -4.33 8.62 -23.74
N LEU A 70 -4.65 7.35 -23.98
CA LEU A 70 -5.32 6.47 -23.02
C LEU A 70 -4.50 6.27 -21.74
N HIS A 71 -3.18 6.14 -21.85
CA HIS A 71 -2.30 5.93 -20.70
C HIS A 71 -2.38 7.06 -19.67
N TYR A 72 -2.45 8.33 -20.10
CA TYR A 72 -2.64 9.45 -19.19
C TYR A 72 -4.02 9.43 -18.52
N TRP A 73 -5.07 9.05 -19.26
CA TRP A 73 -6.42 8.92 -18.70
C TRP A 73 -6.50 7.81 -17.65
N LEU A 74 -5.89 6.65 -17.94
CA LEU A 74 -5.81 5.51 -17.03
C LEU A 74 -5.04 5.86 -15.76
N ILE A 75 -3.93 6.60 -15.86
CA ILE A 75 -3.20 7.07 -14.68
C ILE A 75 -4.08 8.03 -13.88
N ALA A 76 -4.68 9.03 -14.52
CA ALA A 76 -5.47 10.03 -13.83
C ALA A 76 -6.65 9.40 -13.07
N GLN A 77 -7.51 8.65 -13.76
CA GLN A 77 -8.69 8.06 -13.13
C GLN A 77 -8.33 6.86 -12.25
N GLY A 78 -7.43 5.99 -12.73
CA GLY A 78 -7.02 4.78 -12.03
C GLY A 78 -6.28 5.07 -10.73
N CYS A 79 -5.36 6.04 -10.71
CA CYS A 79 -4.69 6.43 -9.46
C CYS A 79 -5.66 7.11 -8.50
N THR A 80 -6.53 8.02 -8.97
CA THR A 80 -7.51 8.68 -8.09
C THR A 80 -8.46 7.69 -7.44
N ILE A 81 -9.09 6.82 -8.24
CA ILE A 81 -10.00 5.78 -7.72
C ILE A 81 -9.21 4.78 -6.85
N GLY A 82 -8.03 4.38 -7.30
CA GLY A 82 -7.15 3.45 -6.60
C GLY A 82 -6.74 3.95 -5.22
N TYR A 83 -6.41 5.22 -5.06
CA TYR A 83 -6.05 5.81 -3.77
C TYR A 83 -7.25 5.92 -2.82
N ILE A 84 -8.44 6.22 -3.33
CA ILE A 84 -9.68 6.17 -2.52
C ILE A 84 -9.92 4.74 -2.00
N LEU A 85 -9.77 3.75 -2.88
CA LEU A 85 -9.88 2.34 -2.50
C LEU A 85 -8.77 1.91 -1.53
N LEU A 86 -7.57 2.46 -1.68
CA LEU A 86 -6.46 2.22 -0.75
C LEU A 86 -6.77 2.75 0.66
N CYS A 87 -7.35 3.94 0.77
CA CYS A 87 -7.83 4.48 2.04
C CYS A 87 -8.87 3.55 2.67
N LYS A 88 -9.84 3.08 1.87
CA LYS A 88 -10.85 2.10 2.34
C LYS A 88 -10.20 0.79 2.78
N LEU A 89 -9.23 0.27 2.01
CA LEU A 89 -8.49 -0.94 2.32
C LEU A 89 -7.72 -0.80 3.64
N TYR A 90 -7.06 0.34 3.87
CA TYR A 90 -6.40 0.63 5.13
C TYR A 90 -7.37 0.58 6.30
N CYS A 91 -8.52 1.26 6.21
CA CYS A 91 -9.53 1.22 7.27
C CYS A 91 -10.03 -0.20 7.55
N LEU A 92 -10.27 -1.00 6.50
CA LEU A 92 -10.71 -2.38 6.64
C LEU A 92 -9.64 -3.29 7.27
N LEU A 93 -8.38 -3.15 6.86
CA LEU A 93 -7.27 -3.90 7.43
C LEU A 93 -7.03 -3.52 8.89
N TRP A 94 -7.08 -2.21 9.18
CA TRP A 94 -6.94 -1.68 10.53
C TRP A 94 -8.03 -2.21 11.44
N ASP A 95 -9.29 -2.14 11.00
CA ASP A 95 -10.41 -2.60 11.82
C ASP A 95 -10.42 -4.11 12.03
N LYS A 96 -10.02 -4.89 11.03
CA LYS A 96 -9.95 -6.35 11.14
C LYS A 96 -8.79 -6.86 12.00
N ARG A 97 -7.64 -6.18 11.97
CA ARG A 97 -6.40 -6.70 12.60
C ARG A 97 -6.06 -6.00 13.90
N ILE A 98 -6.24 -4.68 13.98
CA ILE A 98 -5.70 -3.86 15.08
C ILE A 98 -6.79 -3.52 16.11
N THR A 99 -8.00 -3.19 15.68
CA THR A 99 -9.12 -2.91 16.60
C THR A 99 -9.37 -4.04 17.62
N PRO A 100 -9.39 -5.34 17.25
CA PRO A 100 -9.63 -6.43 18.19
C PRO A 100 -8.52 -6.55 19.24
N GLN A 101 -7.26 -6.34 18.82
CA GLN A 101 -6.11 -6.40 19.72
C GLN A 101 -6.14 -5.27 20.75
N ARG A 102 -6.46 -4.04 20.32
CA ARG A 102 -6.57 -2.89 21.21
C ARG A 102 -7.70 -3.09 22.24
N ARG A 103 -8.83 -3.65 21.83
CA ARG A 103 -9.94 -4.01 22.75
C ARG A 103 -9.50 -5.02 23.80
N GLN A 104 -8.77 -6.07 23.41
CA GLN A 104 -8.25 -7.07 24.35
C GLN A 104 -7.20 -6.50 25.31
N ALA A 105 -6.34 -5.59 24.84
CA ALA A 105 -5.36 -4.91 25.67
C ALA A 105 -6.03 -3.99 26.72
N ALA A 106 -7.07 -3.24 26.32
CA ALA A 106 -7.85 -2.39 27.23
C ALA A 106 -8.59 -3.21 28.31
N GLY A 107 -9.18 -4.35 27.94
CA GLY A 107 -9.86 -5.23 28.90
C GLY A 107 -8.93 -5.86 29.94
N LYS A 108 -7.68 -6.16 29.58
CA LYS A 108 -6.67 -6.67 30.52
C LYS A 108 -6.16 -5.61 31.51
N GLY A 109 -6.22 -4.33 31.14
CA GLY A 109 -5.80 -3.22 32.00
C GLY A 109 -6.86 -2.81 33.03
N ALA A 110 -8.15 -3.03 32.75
CA ALA A 110 -9.25 -2.66 33.65
C ALA A 110 -9.52 -3.66 34.78
N GLY A 111 -8.95 -4.87 34.71
CA GLY A 111 -9.10 -5.92 35.71
C GLY A 111 -7.95 -6.03 36.72
N ARG A 112 -7.09 -5.02 36.81
CA ARG A 112 -5.91 -4.98 37.69
C ARG A 112 -5.97 -3.80 38.65
#